data_AF-A0A9W7BG05-F1
#
_entry.id   AF-A0A9W7BG05-F1
#
_cell.length_a   1.000
_cell.length_b   1.000
_cell.length_c   1.000
_cell.angle_alpha   90.00
_cell.angle_beta   90.00
_cell.angle_gamma   90.00
#
_symmetry.space_group_name_H-M   'P 1'
#
loop_
_entity.id
_entity.type
_entity.pdbx_description
1 polymer ?
#
loop_
_entity_poly.entity_id
_entity_poly.type
_entity_poly.pdbx_seq_one_letter_code
_entity_poly.pdbx_strand_id
1 'polypeptide(L)'
;MLSCSYTLAYNIALVESLTPVLAPLLERLFLKTPLPKNIFAMLTLSIFGCIIVAFSQSPYYYAVFGSTESTYNWTMDDMVGLTMQLFSVLCLNLARIVMKTSEGIMSPTEGIQIQNVLTIFTSVIISMSTGGGAMWTKSLGTLFSSLPVVAAFLFLTLGILSGALLFEITVVRHLGPGAYGSLTSIRVPVAVLGSYAILSEPVQNWLEWIGIFIIVVTMAMYVAKRRSEGGGEGDDDGDNGGGGDGGGGGGGGGDVGRARTSSSQDIVLM
;
A
#
# COMPACT_ATOMS: atom_id res chain seq x y z
N MET A 1 -1.61 -15.05 -1.97
CA MET A 1 -2.72 -15.96 -2.32
C MET A 1 -2.56 -17.36 -1.75
N LEU A 2 -1.34 -17.90 -1.57
CA LEU A 2 -1.16 -19.17 -0.85
C LEU A 2 -1.65 -19.12 0.62
N SER A 3 -1.50 -18.00 1.30
CA SER A 3 -2.03 -17.78 2.66
C SER A 3 -3.55 -18.01 2.77
N CYS A 4 -4.32 -17.64 1.74
CA CYS A 4 -5.78 -17.82 1.71
C CYS A 4 -6.22 -19.28 1.72
N SER A 5 -5.33 -20.22 1.36
CA SER A 5 -5.63 -21.66 1.41
C SER A 5 -5.46 -22.25 2.81
N TYR A 6 -4.70 -21.59 3.68
CA TYR A 6 -4.32 -22.11 5.00
C TYR A 6 -4.99 -21.39 6.16
N THR A 7 -5.50 -20.17 5.96
CA THR A 7 -6.17 -19.42 7.02
C THR A 7 -7.38 -18.65 6.51
N LEU A 8 -8.27 -18.32 7.43
CA LEU A 8 -9.48 -17.56 7.16
C LEU A 8 -9.18 -16.12 6.72
N ALA A 9 -10.04 -15.58 5.87
CA ALA A 9 -9.86 -14.25 5.28
C ALA A 9 -9.74 -13.12 6.33
N TYR A 10 -10.41 -13.25 7.48
CA TYR A 10 -10.31 -12.25 8.54
C TYR A 10 -8.91 -12.20 9.19
N ASN A 11 -8.22 -13.34 9.32
CA ASN A 11 -6.83 -13.37 9.83
C ASN A 11 -5.88 -12.69 8.85
N ILE A 12 -6.12 -12.87 7.56
CA ILE A 12 -5.35 -12.20 6.50
C ILE A 12 -5.57 -10.69 6.57
N ALA A 13 -6.81 -10.25 6.72
CA ALA A 13 -7.13 -8.83 6.88
C ALA A 13 -6.49 -8.22 8.15
N LEU A 14 -6.43 -8.96 9.25
CA LEU A 14 -5.71 -8.54 10.47
C LEU A 14 -4.23 -8.31 10.20
N VAL A 15 -3.55 -9.26 9.56
CA VAL A 15 -2.13 -9.10 9.23
C VAL A 15 -1.93 -7.96 8.22
N GLU A 16 -2.82 -7.84 7.24
CA GLU A 16 -2.76 -6.75 6.26
C GLU A 16 -2.96 -5.38 6.93
N SER A 17 -3.75 -5.30 8.00
CA SER A 17 -3.92 -4.07 8.77
C SER A 17 -2.66 -3.60 9.51
N LEU A 18 -1.62 -4.44 9.60
CA LEU A 18 -0.30 -4.06 10.12
C LEU A 18 0.56 -3.34 9.07
N THR A 19 0.22 -3.43 7.78
CA THR A 19 0.90 -2.74 6.67
C THR A 19 1.15 -1.25 6.94
N PRO A 20 0.16 -0.43 7.35
CA PRO A 20 0.39 0.99 7.65
C PRO A 20 1.44 1.24 8.74
N VAL A 21 1.71 0.27 9.61
CA VAL A 21 2.69 0.39 10.70
C VAL A 21 4.05 -0.12 10.26
N LEU A 22 4.08 -1.23 9.55
CA LEU A 22 5.31 -1.81 9.02
C LEU A 22 5.94 -0.90 7.95
N ALA A 23 5.14 -0.27 7.09
CA ALA A 23 5.61 0.63 6.04
C ALA A 23 6.52 1.77 6.55
N PRO A 24 6.08 2.66 7.46
CA PRO A 24 6.91 3.75 7.98
C PRO A 24 8.05 3.26 8.88
N LEU A 25 7.89 2.12 9.56
CA LEU A 25 8.97 1.50 10.33
C LEU A 25 10.11 1.03 9.42
N LEU A 26 9.78 0.31 8.35
CA LEU A 26 10.72 -0.13 7.34
C LEU A 26 11.31 1.06 6.59
N GLU A 27 10.50 2.08 6.26
CA GLU A 27 11.00 3.30 5.62
C GLU A 27 12.04 4.00 6.50
N ARG A 28 11.75 4.17 7.81
CA ARG A 28 12.73 4.73 8.75
C ARG A 28 13.99 3.87 8.84
N LEU A 29 13.84 2.55 8.83
CA LEU A 29 14.96 1.61 8.94
C LEU A 29 15.90 1.70 7.71
N PHE A 30 15.34 1.75 6.51
CA PHE A 30 16.10 1.70 5.25
C PHE A 30 16.47 3.08 4.69
N LEU A 31 15.57 4.06 4.75
CA LEU A 31 15.75 5.40 4.15
C LEU A 31 16.14 6.47 5.19
N LYS A 32 16.13 6.16 6.48
CA LYS A 32 16.46 7.09 7.59
C LYS A 32 15.67 8.41 7.55
N THR A 33 14.48 8.41 6.95
CA THR A 33 13.62 9.59 6.87
C THR A 33 13.07 9.96 8.26
N PRO A 34 13.03 11.27 8.61
CA PRO A 34 12.47 11.72 9.88
C PRO A 34 10.95 11.50 9.88
N LEU A 35 10.45 10.74 10.85
CA LEU A 35 9.01 10.54 11.05
C LEU A 35 8.43 11.70 11.87
N PRO A 36 7.25 12.23 11.52
CA PRO A 36 6.59 13.27 12.32
C PRO A 36 6.21 12.70 13.70
N LYS A 37 6.41 13.50 14.75
CA LYS A 37 6.42 13.06 16.17
C LYS A 37 5.12 12.41 16.69
N ASN A 38 4.01 12.44 15.94
CA ASN A 38 2.74 11.83 16.36
C ASN A 38 2.25 10.72 15.43
N ILE A 39 3.05 10.28 14.45
CA ILE A 39 2.61 9.25 13.50
C ILE A 39 2.27 7.94 14.23
N PHE A 40 3.03 7.59 15.26
CA PHE A 40 2.80 6.39 16.06
C PHE A 40 1.42 6.35 16.70
N ALA A 41 0.95 7.46 17.27
CA ALA A 41 -0.37 7.51 17.90
C ALA A 41 -1.50 7.28 16.89
N MET A 42 -1.38 7.87 15.69
CA MET A 42 -2.33 7.65 14.59
C MET A 42 -2.28 6.20 14.10
N LEU A 43 -1.09 5.63 13.96
CA LEU A 43 -0.90 4.25 13.53
C LEU A 43 -1.52 3.26 14.52
N THR A 44 -1.29 3.46 15.83
CA THR A 44 -1.90 2.61 16.87
C THR A 44 -3.41 2.70 16.87
N LEU A 45 -3.96 3.91 16.65
CA LEU A 45 -5.41 4.11 16.58
C LEU A 45 -6.02 3.44 15.34
N SER A 46 -5.31 3.49 14.21
CA SER A 46 -5.69 2.76 13.00
C SER A 46 -5.63 1.25 13.18
N ILE A 47 -4.58 0.70 13.80
CA ILE A 47 -4.50 -0.74 14.12
C ILE A 47 -5.69 -1.12 15.00
N PHE A 48 -5.98 -0.34 16.03
CA PHE A 48 -7.07 -0.61 16.95
C PHE A 48 -8.43 -0.65 16.22
N GLY A 49 -8.68 0.32 15.34
CA GLY A 49 -9.87 0.30 14.47
C GLY A 49 -9.95 -0.95 13.59
N CYS A 50 -8.85 -1.35 12.96
CA CYS A 50 -8.80 -2.57 12.14
C CYS A 50 -9.01 -3.86 12.95
N ILE A 51 -8.43 -3.94 14.16
CA ILE A 51 -8.64 -5.08 15.08
C ILE A 51 -10.12 -5.17 15.48
N ILE A 52 -10.76 -4.03 15.77
CA ILE A 52 -12.19 -4.00 16.08
C ILE A 52 -13.02 -4.54 14.92
N VAL A 53 -12.77 -4.06 13.69
CA VAL A 53 -13.48 -4.53 12.49
C VAL A 53 -13.26 -6.04 12.30
N ALA A 54 -12.01 -6.51 12.34
CA ALA A 54 -11.73 -7.92 12.14
C ALA A 54 -12.27 -8.81 13.26
N PHE A 55 -12.26 -8.34 14.51
CA PHE A 55 -12.88 -9.05 15.63
C PHE A 55 -14.40 -9.13 15.46
N SER A 56 -15.04 -8.06 14.99
CA SER A 56 -16.49 -8.05 14.73
C SER A 56 -16.92 -9.02 13.62
N GLN A 57 -16.00 -9.35 12.71
CA GLN A 57 -16.23 -10.34 11.64
C GLN A 57 -15.79 -11.76 12.05
N SER A 58 -15.15 -11.92 13.20
CA SER A 58 -14.65 -13.20 13.64
C SER A 58 -15.79 -14.12 14.11
N PRO A 59 -15.74 -15.43 13.83
CA PRO A 59 -16.68 -16.40 14.39
C PRO A 59 -16.77 -16.34 15.93
N TYR A 60 -15.69 -15.95 16.61
CA TYR A 60 -15.68 -15.76 18.06
C TYR A 60 -16.66 -14.69 18.54
N TYR A 61 -16.86 -13.61 17.78
CA TYR A 61 -17.84 -12.59 18.13
C TYR A 61 -19.25 -13.16 18.12
N TYR A 62 -19.58 -13.96 17.10
CA TYR A 62 -20.87 -14.64 16.99
C TYR A 62 -21.05 -15.79 17.99
N ALA A 63 -19.97 -16.37 18.52
CA ALA A 63 -20.04 -17.36 19.58
C ALA A 63 -20.24 -16.72 20.98
N VAL A 64 -19.70 -15.52 21.21
CA VAL A 64 -19.81 -14.82 22.51
C VAL A 64 -21.08 -13.96 22.59
N PHE A 65 -21.45 -13.28 21.50
CA PHE A 65 -22.56 -12.33 21.46
C PHE A 65 -23.72 -12.78 20.55
N GLY A 66 -23.50 -13.79 19.71
CA GLY A 66 -24.53 -14.41 18.88
C GLY A 66 -24.98 -15.76 19.44
N SER A 67 -26.12 -16.24 18.96
CA SER A 67 -26.74 -17.50 19.40
C SER A 67 -26.22 -18.75 18.68
N THR A 68 -25.00 -18.71 18.11
CA THR A 68 -24.51 -19.78 17.24
C THR A 68 -23.25 -20.40 17.82
N GLU A 69 -23.35 -21.67 18.24
CA GLU A 69 -22.24 -22.47 18.79
C GLU A 69 -21.23 -22.88 17.71
N SER A 70 -20.47 -21.92 17.17
CA SER A 70 -19.30 -22.24 16.35
C SER A 70 -18.03 -22.03 17.16
N THR A 71 -17.56 -23.10 17.78
CA THR A 71 -16.28 -23.12 18.49
C THR A 71 -15.16 -23.24 17.45
N TYR A 72 -14.64 -22.10 16.99
CA TYR A 72 -13.43 -22.11 16.17
C TYR A 72 -12.23 -22.50 17.03
N ASN A 73 -11.53 -23.58 16.67
CA ASN A 73 -10.28 -23.98 17.32
C ASN A 73 -9.12 -23.58 16.41
N TRP A 74 -8.15 -22.85 16.98
CA TRP A 74 -6.93 -22.49 16.29
C TRP A 74 -6.17 -23.73 15.83
N THR A 75 -5.85 -23.79 14.53
CA THR A 75 -5.10 -24.89 13.94
C THR A 75 -3.65 -24.47 13.66
N MET A 76 -2.74 -25.45 13.50
CA MET A 76 -1.36 -25.16 13.08
C MET A 76 -1.31 -24.57 11.66
N ASP A 77 -2.27 -24.94 10.81
CA ASP A 77 -2.39 -24.40 9.44
C ASP A 77 -2.66 -22.89 9.46
N ASP A 78 -3.47 -22.41 10.41
CA ASP A 78 -3.69 -20.98 10.60
C ASP A 78 -2.40 -20.22 10.92
N MET A 79 -1.54 -20.80 11.77
CA MET A 79 -0.26 -20.19 12.09
C MET A 79 0.66 -20.10 10.87
N VAL A 80 0.68 -21.14 10.03
CA VAL A 80 1.44 -21.14 8.77
C VAL A 80 0.88 -20.09 7.81
N GLY A 81 -0.45 -20.00 7.66
CA GLY A 81 -1.10 -18.99 6.83
C GLY A 81 -0.80 -17.57 7.29
N LEU A 82 -0.84 -17.33 8.60
CA LEU A 82 -0.59 -16.03 9.22
C LEU A 82 0.88 -15.60 9.07
N THR A 83 1.83 -16.52 9.29
CA THR A 83 3.27 -16.25 9.10
C THR A 83 3.63 -16.00 7.64
N MET A 84 3.07 -16.78 6.71
CA MET A 84 3.23 -16.51 5.27
C MET A 84 2.65 -15.15 4.88
N GLN A 85 1.48 -14.78 5.42
CA GLN A 85 0.88 -13.49 5.15
C GLN A 85 1.75 -12.35 5.69
N LEU A 86 2.29 -12.50 6.91
CA LEU A 86 3.17 -11.50 7.51
C LEU A 86 4.43 -11.31 6.66
N PHE A 87 5.05 -12.41 6.24
CA PHE A 87 6.21 -12.37 5.34
C PHE A 87 5.86 -11.68 4.01
N SER A 88 4.70 -11.99 3.43
CA SER A 88 4.23 -11.34 2.20
C SER A 88 4.07 -9.83 2.37
N VAL A 89 3.52 -9.37 3.50
CA VAL A 89 3.37 -7.94 3.81
C VAL A 89 4.74 -7.27 3.96
N LEU A 90 5.71 -7.93 4.61
CA LEU A 90 7.08 -7.42 4.72
C LEU A 90 7.74 -7.27 3.34
N CYS A 91 7.69 -8.31 2.51
CA CYS A 91 8.22 -8.27 1.15
C CYS A 91 7.55 -7.18 0.30
N LEU A 92 6.23 -7.00 0.42
CA LEU A 92 5.50 -5.95 -0.29
C LEU A 92 5.98 -4.55 0.11
N ASN A 93 6.18 -4.30 1.41
CA ASN A 93 6.69 -3.02 1.88
C ASN A 93 8.15 -2.78 1.46
N LEU A 94 8.99 -3.82 1.48
CA LEU A 94 10.35 -3.73 0.95
C LEU A 94 10.36 -3.42 -0.55
N ALA A 95 9.50 -4.07 -1.34
CA ALA A 95 9.36 -3.79 -2.76
C ALA A 95 8.96 -2.33 -3.02
N ARG A 96 8.05 -1.77 -2.22
CA ARG A 96 7.66 -0.35 -2.30
C ARG A 96 8.82 0.60 -1.95
N ILE A 97 9.65 0.25 -0.97
CA ILE A 97 10.86 1.02 -0.64
C ILE A 97 11.84 0.98 -1.81
N VAL A 98 12.09 -0.20 -2.39
CA VAL A 98 12.96 -0.35 -3.57
C VAL A 98 12.41 0.47 -4.75
N MET A 99 11.08 0.45 -4.98
CA MET A 99 10.44 1.28 -6.00
C MET A 99 10.69 2.77 -5.77
N LYS A 100 10.60 3.25 -4.54
CA LYS A 100 10.92 4.65 -4.20
C LYS A 100 12.41 4.94 -4.44
N THR A 101 13.31 4.07 -4.00
CA THR A 101 14.75 4.26 -4.18
C THR A 101 15.17 4.23 -5.65
N SER A 102 14.40 3.54 -6.51
CA SER A 102 14.63 3.53 -7.96
C SER A 102 14.17 4.80 -8.69
N GLU A 103 13.49 5.72 -7.98
CA GLU A 103 13.04 6.99 -8.52
C GLU A 103 14.27 7.84 -8.92
N GLY A 104 14.45 8.05 -10.23
CA GLY A 104 15.60 8.74 -10.82
C GLY A 104 16.55 7.83 -11.62
N ILE A 105 16.51 6.51 -11.39
CA ILE A 105 17.26 5.54 -12.21
C ILE A 105 16.36 4.99 -13.32
N MET A 106 15.08 4.76 -13.01
CA MET A 106 14.16 4.05 -13.90
C MET A 106 12.86 4.83 -14.11
N SER A 107 12.41 4.88 -15.36
CA SER A 107 11.14 5.52 -15.72
C SER A 107 9.95 4.78 -15.07
N PRO A 108 8.80 5.45 -14.88
CA PRO A 108 7.58 4.80 -14.35
C PRO A 108 7.17 3.59 -15.16
N THR A 109 7.21 3.72 -16.48
CA THR A 109 6.83 2.69 -17.44
C THR A 109 7.74 1.46 -17.37
N GLU A 110 9.04 1.65 -17.21
CA GLU A 110 9.99 0.54 -17.06
C GLU A 110 9.78 -0.21 -15.74
N GLY A 111 9.51 0.50 -14.64
CA GLY A 111 9.20 -0.13 -13.36
C GLY A 111 7.97 -1.05 -13.44
N ILE A 112 6.93 -0.60 -14.12
CA ILE A 112 5.71 -1.39 -14.39
C ILE A 112 6.02 -2.62 -15.24
N GLN A 113 6.80 -2.44 -16.31
CA GLN A 113 7.17 -3.54 -17.20
C GLN A 113 7.95 -4.62 -16.45
N ILE A 114 8.95 -4.24 -15.64
CA ILE A 114 9.71 -5.19 -14.82
C ILE A 114 8.81 -5.89 -13.81
N GLN A 115 7.94 -5.16 -13.12
CA GLN A 115 7.01 -5.76 -12.16
C GLN A 115 6.08 -6.77 -12.85
N ASN A 116 5.56 -6.45 -14.03
CA ASN A 116 4.70 -7.36 -14.79
C ASN A 116 5.48 -8.59 -15.27
N VAL A 117 6.70 -8.43 -15.78
CA VAL A 117 7.56 -9.55 -16.20
C VAL A 117 7.88 -10.45 -15.02
N LEU A 118 8.28 -9.89 -13.88
CA LEU A 118 8.54 -10.65 -12.65
C LEU A 118 7.28 -11.36 -12.16
N THR A 119 6.13 -10.69 -12.17
CA THR A 119 4.85 -11.28 -11.74
C THR A 119 4.47 -12.46 -12.62
N ILE A 120 4.58 -12.31 -13.95
CA ILE A 120 4.35 -13.40 -14.90
C ILE A 120 5.31 -14.55 -14.61
N PHE A 121 6.61 -14.27 -14.51
CA PHE A 121 7.63 -15.29 -14.29
C PHE A 121 7.41 -16.06 -12.97
N THR A 122 7.19 -15.34 -11.86
CA THR A 122 6.90 -15.94 -10.55
C THR A 122 5.58 -16.70 -10.57
N SER A 123 4.55 -16.21 -11.24
CA SER A 123 3.25 -16.91 -11.35
C SER A 123 3.37 -18.23 -12.10
N VAL A 124 4.17 -18.26 -13.18
CA VAL A 124 4.44 -19.48 -13.96
C VAL A 124 5.19 -20.50 -13.09
N ILE A 125 6.26 -20.08 -12.40
CA ILE A 125 7.02 -20.97 -11.51
C ILE A 125 6.12 -21.54 -10.42
N ILE A 126 5.35 -20.69 -9.73
CA ILE A 126 4.47 -21.13 -8.65
C ILE A 126 3.43 -22.12 -9.19
N SER A 127 2.79 -21.81 -10.31
CA SER A 127 1.75 -22.68 -10.86
C SER A 127 2.30 -24.00 -11.43
N MET A 128 3.50 -24.01 -12.02
CA MET A 128 4.19 -25.26 -12.37
C MET A 128 4.53 -26.09 -11.13
N SER A 129 4.94 -25.46 -10.04
CA SER A 129 5.33 -26.13 -8.79
C SER A 129 4.15 -26.70 -7.98
N THR A 130 2.96 -26.12 -8.11
CA THR A 130 1.79 -26.46 -7.28
C THR A 130 0.74 -27.31 -7.99
N GLY A 131 0.52 -27.12 -9.30
CA GLY A 131 -0.54 -27.80 -10.04
C GLY A 131 -0.07 -28.71 -11.19
N GLY A 132 1.23 -28.64 -11.53
CA GLY A 132 1.78 -29.31 -12.70
C GLY A 132 1.15 -28.87 -14.03
N GLY A 133 1.60 -29.46 -15.15
CA GLY A 133 1.10 -29.11 -16.48
C GLY A 133 -0.39 -29.42 -16.69
N ALA A 134 -0.96 -30.38 -15.96
CA ALA A 134 -2.34 -30.83 -16.12
C ALA A 134 -3.38 -29.85 -15.55
N MET A 135 -3.11 -29.19 -14.40
CA MET A 135 -3.99 -28.11 -13.93
C MET A 135 -3.93 -26.89 -14.85
N TRP A 136 -2.76 -26.64 -15.44
CA TRP A 136 -2.57 -25.52 -16.36
C TRP A 136 -3.42 -25.68 -17.62
N THR A 137 -3.38 -26.87 -18.24
CA THR A 137 -4.19 -27.16 -19.43
C THR A 137 -5.68 -27.14 -19.13
N LYS A 138 -6.11 -27.65 -17.96
CA LYS A 138 -7.50 -27.57 -17.52
C LYS A 138 -7.97 -26.13 -17.30
N SER A 139 -7.13 -25.29 -16.68
CA SER A 139 -7.45 -23.88 -16.41
C SER A 139 -7.55 -23.07 -17.72
N LEU A 140 -6.62 -23.28 -18.65
CA LEU A 140 -6.69 -22.68 -19.99
C LEU A 140 -7.93 -23.14 -20.74
N GLY A 141 -8.23 -24.45 -20.73
CA GLY A 141 -9.42 -24.99 -21.38
C GLY A 141 -10.71 -24.39 -20.83
N THR A 142 -10.75 -24.12 -19.51
CA THR A 142 -11.91 -23.49 -18.87
C THR A 142 -12.03 -22.01 -19.23
N LEU A 143 -10.91 -21.28 -19.29
CA LEU A 143 -10.89 -19.87 -19.70
C LEU A 143 -11.40 -19.68 -21.13
N PHE A 144 -10.97 -20.54 -22.07
CA PHE A 144 -11.38 -20.47 -23.47
C PHE A 144 -12.69 -21.22 -23.79
N SER A 145 -13.37 -21.76 -22.78
CA SER A 145 -14.61 -22.51 -22.97
C SER A 145 -15.79 -21.64 -23.44
N SER A 146 -15.80 -20.36 -23.07
CA SER A 146 -16.89 -19.44 -23.41
C SER A 146 -16.43 -17.99 -23.54
N LEU A 147 -16.97 -17.30 -24.54
CA LEU A 147 -16.72 -15.86 -24.78
C LEU A 147 -16.97 -14.96 -23.55
N PRO A 148 -18.06 -15.13 -22.75
CA PRO A 148 -18.28 -14.30 -21.57
C PRO A 148 -17.20 -14.47 -20.49
N VAL A 149 -16.67 -15.68 -20.33
CA VAL A 149 -15.58 -15.94 -19.36
C VAL A 149 -14.29 -15.25 -19.80
N VAL A 150 -13.96 -15.30 -21.09
CA VAL A 150 -12.81 -14.57 -21.64
C VAL A 150 -12.98 -13.07 -21.45
N ALA A 151 -14.16 -12.52 -21.73
CA ALA A 151 -14.43 -11.10 -21.58
C ALA A 151 -14.32 -10.64 -20.12
N ALA A 152 -14.89 -11.40 -19.18
CA ALA A 152 -14.78 -11.12 -17.75
C ALA A 152 -13.32 -11.21 -17.27
N PHE A 153 -12.57 -12.20 -17.73
CA PHE A 153 -11.16 -12.36 -17.41
C PHE A 153 -10.31 -11.19 -17.94
N LEU A 154 -10.52 -10.78 -19.19
CA LEU A 154 -9.83 -9.64 -19.79
C LEU A 154 -10.19 -8.34 -19.07
N PHE A 155 -11.46 -8.12 -18.75
CA PHE A 155 -11.90 -6.94 -18.01
C PHE A 155 -11.27 -6.87 -16.62
N LEU A 156 -11.21 -7.98 -15.89
CA LEU A 156 -10.61 -8.04 -14.57
C LEU A 156 -9.09 -7.83 -14.65
N THR A 157 -8.41 -8.44 -15.63
CA THR A 157 -6.95 -8.39 -15.75
C THR A 157 -6.45 -7.05 -16.32
N LEU A 158 -7.00 -6.61 -17.44
CA LEU A 158 -6.58 -5.38 -18.13
C LEU A 158 -7.24 -4.13 -17.55
N GLY A 159 -8.50 -4.22 -17.13
CA GLY A 159 -9.21 -3.09 -16.55
C GLY A 159 -8.80 -2.88 -15.10
N ILE A 160 -9.15 -3.83 -14.25
CA ILE A 160 -9.06 -3.66 -12.79
C ILE A 160 -7.62 -3.83 -12.30
N LEU A 161 -6.98 -4.96 -12.58
CA LEU A 161 -5.64 -5.28 -12.07
C LEU A 161 -4.57 -4.33 -12.62
N SER A 162 -4.52 -4.16 -13.94
CA SER A 162 -3.53 -3.26 -14.56
C SER A 162 -3.77 -1.81 -14.15
N GLY A 163 -5.03 -1.35 -14.12
CA GLY A 163 -5.37 -0.01 -13.64
C GLY A 163 -4.98 0.22 -12.18
N ALA A 164 -5.25 -0.73 -11.30
CA ALA A 164 -4.89 -0.65 -9.89
C ALA A 164 -3.37 -0.59 -9.69
N LEU A 165 -2.59 -1.38 -10.43
CA LEU A 165 -1.13 -1.36 -10.37
C LEU A 165 -0.54 -0.04 -10.85
N LEU A 166 -1.04 0.48 -11.98
CA LEU A 166 -0.63 1.79 -12.49
C LEU A 166 -0.91 2.88 -11.44
N PHE A 167 -2.11 2.86 -10.87
CA PHE A 167 -2.50 3.81 -9.85
C PHE A 167 -1.63 3.70 -8.60
N GLU A 168 -1.37 2.49 -8.11
CA GLU A 168 -0.47 2.23 -6.97
C GLU A 168 0.92 2.82 -7.20
N ILE A 169 1.54 2.56 -8.36
CA ILE A 169 2.90 3.03 -8.65
C ILE A 169 2.95 4.55 -8.77
N THR A 170 1.98 5.16 -9.46
CA THR A 170 1.88 6.62 -9.58
C THR A 170 1.71 7.28 -8.20
N VAL A 171 0.82 6.74 -7.37
CA VAL A 171 0.56 7.23 -6.01
C VAL A 171 1.80 7.08 -5.11
N VAL A 172 2.48 5.93 -5.17
CA VAL A 172 3.69 5.67 -4.36
C VAL A 172 4.83 6.62 -4.73
N ARG A 173 5.02 6.91 -6.03
CA ARG A 173 6.06 7.86 -6.48
C ARG A 173 5.74 9.29 -6.04
N HIS A 174 4.50 9.75 -6.23
CA HIS A 174 4.15 11.13 -5.88
C HIS A 174 4.05 11.40 -4.38
N LEU A 175 3.52 10.47 -3.59
CA LEU A 175 3.26 10.68 -2.16
C LEU A 175 4.34 10.08 -1.25
N GLY A 176 5.16 9.19 -1.78
CA GLY A 176 6.11 8.37 -1.03
C GLY A 176 5.44 7.17 -0.33
N PRO A 177 6.22 6.14 0.04
CA PRO A 177 5.71 4.90 0.61
C PRO A 177 5.07 5.08 1.99
N GLY A 178 5.54 6.03 2.81
CA GLY A 178 4.93 6.32 4.11
C GLY A 178 3.53 6.93 4.02
N ALA A 179 3.30 7.84 3.07
CA ALA A 179 1.96 8.38 2.83
C ALA A 179 1.04 7.33 2.20
N TYR A 180 1.55 6.56 1.24
CA TYR A 180 0.79 5.48 0.64
C TYR A 180 0.38 4.43 1.67
N GLY A 181 1.28 4.05 2.59
CA GLY A 181 0.97 3.13 3.69
C GLY A 181 -0.19 3.63 4.56
N SER A 182 -0.29 4.94 4.83
CA SER A 182 -1.45 5.48 5.55
C SER A 182 -2.74 5.41 4.73
N LEU A 183 -2.66 5.63 3.41
CA LEU A 183 -3.81 5.54 2.51
C LEU A 183 -4.31 4.10 2.38
N THR A 184 -3.45 3.09 2.50
CA THR A 184 -3.90 1.68 2.44
C THR A 184 -4.94 1.34 3.51
N SER A 185 -4.97 2.05 4.64
CA SER A 185 -6.02 1.86 5.66
C SER A 185 -7.42 2.20 5.17
N ILE A 186 -7.58 3.04 4.14
CA ILE A 186 -8.88 3.36 3.54
C ILE A 186 -9.49 2.16 2.81
N ARG A 187 -8.68 1.17 2.44
CA ARG A 187 -9.12 -0.01 1.73
C ARG A 187 -10.18 -0.79 2.52
N VAL A 188 -10.00 -0.91 3.84
CA VAL A 188 -10.92 -1.66 4.72
C VAL A 188 -12.33 -1.04 4.72
N PRO A 189 -12.52 0.26 5.07
CA PRO A 189 -13.86 0.85 5.04
C PRO A 189 -14.45 0.89 3.63
N VAL A 190 -13.65 1.10 2.57
CA VAL A 190 -14.14 1.04 1.18
C VAL A 190 -14.59 -0.37 0.81
N ALA A 191 -13.89 -1.40 1.25
CA ALA A 191 -14.28 -2.80 1.01
C ALA A 191 -15.59 -3.14 1.72
N VAL A 192 -15.76 -2.71 2.98
CA VAL A 192 -17.01 -2.93 3.73
C VAL A 192 -18.18 -2.18 3.09
N LEU A 193 -18.00 -0.89 2.79
CA LEU A 193 -19.02 -0.08 2.12
C LEU A 193 -19.35 -0.60 0.72
N GLY A 194 -18.35 -1.07 -0.02
CA GLY A 194 -18.51 -1.71 -1.33
C GLY A 194 -19.30 -3.02 -1.23
N SER A 195 -19.01 -3.84 -0.23
CA SER A 195 -19.77 -5.07 0.03
C SER A 195 -21.23 -4.75 0.37
N TYR A 196 -21.47 -3.76 1.23
CA TYR A 196 -22.81 -3.29 1.56
C TYR A 196 -23.57 -2.79 0.33
N ALA A 197 -22.92 -1.98 -0.52
CA ALA A 197 -23.57 -1.38 -1.68
C ALA A 197 -23.85 -2.39 -2.81
N ILE A 198 -22.95 -3.35 -3.05
CA ILE A 198 -23.04 -4.28 -4.19
C ILE A 198 -23.82 -5.53 -3.81
N LEU A 199 -23.52 -6.15 -2.67
CA LEU A 199 -24.13 -7.42 -2.26
C LEU A 199 -25.43 -7.21 -1.47
N SER A 200 -25.72 -5.96 -1.04
CA SER A 200 -26.85 -5.65 -0.14
C SER A 200 -26.82 -6.47 1.17
N GLU A 201 -25.64 -6.95 1.58
CA GLU A 201 -25.45 -7.63 2.86
C GLU A 201 -25.41 -6.57 3.98
N PRO A 202 -26.41 -6.55 4.88
CA PRO A 202 -26.45 -5.54 5.93
C PRO A 202 -25.32 -5.78 6.93
N VAL A 203 -24.63 -4.70 7.31
CA VAL A 203 -23.66 -4.72 8.43
C VAL A 203 -24.44 -4.99 9.72
N GLN A 204 -24.39 -6.23 10.21
CA GLN A 204 -25.19 -6.64 11.36
C GLN A 204 -24.61 -6.16 12.70
N ASN A 205 -23.30 -5.86 12.74
CA ASN A 205 -22.60 -5.59 13.99
C ASN A 205 -22.34 -4.08 14.16
N TRP A 206 -22.89 -3.49 15.21
CA TRP A 206 -22.62 -2.09 15.60
C TRP A 206 -21.13 -1.85 15.89
N LEU A 207 -20.42 -2.89 16.32
CA LEU A 207 -18.98 -2.83 16.58
C LEU A 207 -18.18 -2.58 15.28
N GLU A 208 -18.64 -3.10 14.14
CA GLU A 208 -18.03 -2.87 12.83
C GLU A 208 -18.11 -1.39 12.44
N TRP A 209 -19.25 -0.75 12.68
CA TRP A 209 -19.45 0.68 12.46
C TRP A 209 -18.50 1.54 13.30
N ILE A 210 -18.26 1.17 14.56
CA ILE A 210 -17.29 1.87 15.41
C ILE A 210 -15.89 1.73 14.86
N GLY A 211 -15.49 0.52 14.45
CA GLY A 211 -14.18 0.29 13.84
C GLY A 211 -13.97 1.13 12.58
N ILE A 212 -14.97 1.17 11.69
CA ILE A 212 -14.98 2.04 10.49
C ILE A 212 -14.85 3.50 10.87
N PHE A 213 -15.63 3.98 11.84
CA PHE A 213 -15.60 5.37 12.29
C PHE A 213 -14.23 5.77 12.82
N ILE A 214 -13.60 4.92 13.64
CA ILE A 214 -12.24 5.14 14.16
C ILE A 214 -11.23 5.27 13.01
N ILE A 215 -11.29 4.38 12.02
CA ILE A 215 -10.38 4.43 10.85
C ILE A 215 -10.57 5.72 10.07
N VAL A 216 -11.82 6.11 9.79
CA VAL A 216 -12.14 7.35 9.06
C VAL A 216 -11.67 8.59 9.81
N VAL A 217 -11.92 8.68 11.12
CA VAL A 217 -11.48 9.80 11.95
C VAL A 217 -9.96 9.87 12.02
N THR A 218 -9.29 8.73 12.21
CA THR A 218 -7.82 8.64 12.20
C THR A 218 -7.24 9.14 10.88
N MET A 219 -7.85 8.75 9.76
CA MET A 219 -7.45 9.17 8.43
C MET A 219 -7.68 10.67 8.22
N ALA A 220 -8.83 11.20 8.64
CA ALA A 220 -9.15 12.62 8.57
C ALA A 220 -8.13 13.46 9.37
N MET A 221 -7.79 13.02 10.58
CA MET A 221 -6.74 13.65 11.40
C MET A 221 -5.36 13.58 10.74
N TYR A 222 -5.03 12.43 10.12
CA TYR A 222 -3.76 12.27 9.40
C TYR A 222 -3.64 13.25 8.23
N VAL A 223 -4.68 13.34 7.40
CA VAL A 223 -4.72 14.27 6.26
C VAL A 223 -4.69 15.73 6.72
N ALA A 224 -5.46 16.08 7.75
CA ALA A 224 -5.46 17.44 8.32
C ALA A 224 -4.07 17.83 8.84
N LYS A 225 -3.38 16.92 9.53
CA LYS A 225 -2.03 17.16 10.02
C LYS A 225 -1.01 17.32 8.88
N ARG A 226 -1.05 16.43 7.88
CA ARG A 226 -0.23 16.53 6.66
C ARG A 226 -0.39 17.88 5.98
N ARG A 227 -1.62 18.40 5.90
CA ARG A 227 -1.90 19.71 5.30
C ARG A 227 -1.29 20.86 6.11
N SER A 228 -1.32 20.78 7.44
CA SER A 228 -0.69 21.80 8.29
C SER A 228 0.83 21.83 8.19
N GLU A 229 1.48 20.67 7.99
CA GLU A 229 2.94 20.59 7.83
C GLU A 229 3.38 21.05 6.43
N GLY A 230 2.60 20.77 5.38
CA GLY A 230 2.91 21.21 4.01
C GLY A 230 2.49 22.65 3.67
N GLY A 231 1.67 23.29 4.50
CA GLY A 231 1.23 24.68 4.32
C GLY A 231 2.14 25.73 4.98
N GLY A 232 3.15 25.30 5.74
CA GLY A 232 4.05 26.19 6.47
C GLY A 232 5.27 26.68 5.68
N GLU A 233 5.48 26.22 4.44
CA GLU A 233 6.63 26.57 3.61
C GLU A 233 6.30 27.59 2.49
N GLY A 234 5.14 28.25 2.54
CA GLY A 234 4.67 29.14 1.47
C GLY A 234 4.25 30.57 1.86
N ASP A 235 4.15 30.91 3.15
CA ASP A 235 3.63 32.22 3.60
C ASP A 235 4.65 33.00 4.44
N ASP A 236 5.92 33.01 4.04
CA ASP A 236 6.95 33.92 4.58
C ASP A 236 7.52 34.84 3.49
N ASP A 237 6.68 35.20 2.52
CA ASP A 237 6.94 36.32 1.59
C ASP A 237 6.01 37.48 1.97
N GLY A 238 6.55 38.47 2.67
CA GLY A 238 6.12 39.86 2.50
C GLY A 238 5.56 40.61 3.71
N ASP A 239 6.30 40.68 4.81
CA ASP A 239 6.38 41.94 5.56
C ASP A 239 7.80 42.52 5.46
N ASN A 240 8.16 42.90 4.24
CA ASN A 240 9.27 43.82 3.99
C ASN A 240 8.67 45.19 3.65
N GLY A 241 7.96 45.75 4.62
CA GLY A 241 7.37 47.07 4.58
C GLY A 241 8.23 48.12 5.29
N GLY A 242 9.18 48.70 4.55
CA GLY A 242 9.45 50.15 4.62
C GLY A 242 10.48 50.67 5.62
N GLY A 243 11.66 51.00 5.10
CA GLY A 243 12.58 52.02 5.62
C GLY A 243 14.03 51.61 5.45
N GLY A 244 14.88 52.24 4.66
CA GLY A 244 14.83 53.48 3.90
C GLY A 244 16.29 53.79 3.53
N ASP A 245 16.49 54.27 2.30
CA ASP A 245 17.64 55.02 1.79
C ASP A 245 19.08 54.68 2.21
N GLY A 246 19.92 54.33 1.23
CA GLY A 246 21.37 54.24 1.47
C GLY A 246 22.22 53.80 0.29
N GLY A 247 22.28 54.60 -0.77
CA GLY A 247 23.50 54.93 -1.53
C GLY A 247 24.46 53.85 -2.04
N GLY A 248 24.55 53.76 -3.37
CA GLY A 248 25.80 54.14 -4.06
C GLY A 248 26.86 53.07 -4.39
N GLY A 249 27.19 53.01 -5.69
CA GLY A 249 28.45 52.48 -6.23
C GLY A 249 28.39 50.98 -6.59
N GLY A 250 28.76 50.51 -7.77
CA GLY A 250 29.68 51.03 -8.78
C GLY A 250 30.73 49.97 -9.10
N GLY A 251 30.82 49.54 -10.36
CA GLY A 251 31.86 48.62 -10.88
C GLY A 251 31.50 47.14 -10.70
N GLY A 252 31.66 46.24 -11.67
CA GLY A 252 32.50 46.26 -12.86
C GLY A 252 33.33 44.98 -12.87
N GLY A 253 33.18 44.17 -13.92
CA GLY A 253 34.19 43.20 -14.36
C GLY A 253 33.95 41.72 -14.03
N GLY A 254 34.17 40.90 -15.06
CA GLY A 254 34.91 39.64 -14.87
C GLY A 254 34.17 38.35 -15.23
N ASP A 255 34.31 37.95 -16.49
CA ASP A 255 34.51 36.56 -16.94
C ASP A 255 34.95 35.58 -15.84
N VAL A 256 34.31 34.40 -15.74
CA VAL A 256 35.03 33.10 -15.67
C VAL A 256 34.09 32.00 -16.18
N GLY A 257 34.40 31.48 -17.37
CA GLY A 257 33.82 30.24 -17.88
C GLY A 257 34.13 29.04 -16.97
N ARG A 258 33.14 28.15 -16.83
CA ARG A 258 33.36 26.82 -16.25
C ARG A 258 32.66 25.76 -17.09
N ALA A 259 33.37 25.33 -18.12
CA ALA A 259 33.18 24.02 -18.71
C ALA A 259 33.45 22.96 -17.62
N ARG A 260 32.45 22.14 -17.30
CA ARG A 260 32.65 20.87 -16.58
C ARG A 260 32.39 19.74 -17.57
N THR A 261 33.50 19.28 -18.14
CA THR A 261 33.65 17.95 -18.74
C THR A 261 33.79 16.90 -17.63
N SER A 262 33.35 15.68 -17.96
CA SER A 262 33.86 14.40 -17.46
C SER A 262 33.46 13.96 -16.04
N SER A 263 32.68 12.90 -15.94
CA SER A 263 33.28 11.58 -15.71
C SER A 263 32.21 10.49 -15.86
N SER A 264 32.38 9.66 -16.89
CA SER A 264 31.90 8.29 -16.87
C SER A 264 32.36 7.62 -15.58
N GLN A 265 31.48 6.87 -14.94
CA GLN A 265 31.87 5.83 -14.02
C GLN A 265 31.29 4.51 -14.53
N ASP A 266 32.23 3.62 -14.82
CA ASP A 266 32.06 2.23 -15.19
C ASP A 266 31.18 1.49 -14.17
N ILE A 267 30.08 0.91 -14.64
CA ILE A 267 29.38 -0.14 -13.91
C ILE A 267 30.01 -1.46 -14.35
N VAL A 268 30.85 -1.97 -13.45
CA VAL A 268 31.36 -3.34 -13.44
C VAL A 268 30.21 -4.27 -13.09
N LEU A 269 29.85 -5.13 -14.04
CA LEU A 269 29.01 -6.31 -13.82
C LEU A 269 29.77 -7.33 -12.96
N MET A 270 29.18 -7.69 -11.82
CA MET A 270 29.35 -8.99 -11.18
C MET A 270 27.98 -9.66 -11.10
#